data_AF-A0A7V9EAN6-F1
#
_entry.id   AF-A0A7V9EAN6-F1
#
_cell.length_a   1.000
_cell.length_b   1.000
_cell.length_c   1.000
_cell.angle_alpha   90.00
_cell.angle_beta   90.00
_cell.angle_gamma   90.00
#
_symmetry.space_group_name_H-M   'P 1'
#
loop_
_entity.id
_entity.type
_entity.pdbx_description
1 polymer ?
#
loop_
_entity_poly.entity_id
_entity_poly.type
_entity_poly.pdbx_seq_one_letter_code
_entity_poly.pdbx_strand_id
1 'polypeptide(L)' 'MRTLYLRNVPDDVVERLERLAARDATSVGAVAVRELADVSRRADNPALLGRLPDLDVDVAAIVADVNVGRVDR' A
#
# COMPACT_ATOMS: atom_id res chain seq x y z
N MET A 1 0.59 21.84 -11.33
CA MET A 1 0.36 20.37 -11.39
C MET A 1 1.00 19.85 -12.67
N ARG A 2 1.59 18.64 -12.65
CA ARG A 2 2.14 17.98 -13.85
C ARG A 2 1.13 16.95 -14.36
N THR A 3 1.06 16.77 -15.67
CA THR A 3 0.21 15.76 -16.32
C THR A 3 1.03 14.51 -16.60
N LEU A 4 0.52 13.35 -16.19
CA LEU A 4 1.08 12.04 -16.52
C LEU A 4 0.15 11.35 -17.52
N TYR A 5 0.70 10.84 -18.62
CA TYR A 5 -0.06 10.07 -19.60
C TYR A 5 0.24 8.58 -19.42
N LEU A 6 -0.77 7.81 -19.01
CA LEU A 6 -0.69 6.35 -19.00
C LEU A 6 -0.94 5.83 -20.42
N ARG A 7 -0.10 4.89 -20.87
CA ARG A 7 -0.20 4.25 -22.19
C ARG A 7 -0.11 2.75 -22.04
N ASN A 8 -0.69 2.02 -23.00
CA ASN A 8 -0.71 0.56 -23.02
C ASN A 8 -1.29 -0.04 -21.73
N VAL A 9 -2.36 0.57 -21.20
CA VAL A 9 -3.06 0.06 -20.03
C VAL A 9 -3.87 -1.17 -20.48
N PRO A 10 -3.71 -2.33 -19.83
CA PRO A 10 -4.50 -3.52 -20.16
C PRO A 10 -6.00 -3.29 -20.02
N ASP A 11 -6.80 -3.87 -20.90
CA ASP A 11 -8.27 -3.67 -20.92
C ASP A 11 -8.92 -4.07 -19.58
N ASP A 12 -8.48 -5.18 -18.97
CA ASP A 12 -8.98 -5.65 -17.69
C ASP A 12 -8.71 -4.68 -16.52
N VAL A 13 -7.64 -3.87 -16.65
CA VAL A 13 -7.32 -2.81 -15.69
C VAL A 13 -8.26 -1.63 -15.91
N VAL A 14 -8.50 -1.23 -17.16
CA VAL A 14 -9.43 -0.14 -17.50
C VAL A 14 -10.84 -0.48 -17.01
N GLU A 15 -11.35 -1.68 -17.29
CA GLU A 15 -12.67 -2.13 -16.85
C GLU A 15 -12.82 -2.10 -15.31
N ARG A 16 -11.76 -2.46 -14.58
CA ARG A 16 -11.76 -2.38 -13.11
C ARG A 16 -11.79 -0.93 -12.63
N LEU A 17 -11.03 -0.04 -13.25
CA LEU A 17 -11.03 1.38 -12.92
C LEU A 17 -12.36 2.05 -13.26
N GLU A 18 -13.01 1.68 -14.36
CA GLU A 18 -14.35 2.15 -14.73
C GLU A 18 -15.41 1.75 -13.71
N ARG A 19 -15.37 0.50 -13.23
CA ARG A 19 -16.26 0.05 -12.15
C ARG A 19 -16.06 0.83 -10.86
N LEU A 20 -14.81 1.12 -10.49
CA LEU A 20 -14.50 1.94 -9.31
C LEU A 20 -14.97 3.38 -9.49
N ALA A 21 -14.75 3.95 -10.67
CA ALA A 21 -15.18 5.31 -11.00
C ALA A 21 -16.71 5.46 -10.97
N ALA A 22 -17.43 4.48 -11.53
CA ALA A 22 -18.89 4.43 -11.49
C ALA A 22 -19.42 4.32 -10.06
N ARG A 23 -18.80 3.47 -9.22
CA ARG A 23 -19.18 3.32 -7.82
C ARG A 23 -19.01 4.61 -7.02
N ASP A 24 -17.92 5.34 -7.28
CA ASP A 24 -17.55 6.53 -6.53
C ASP A 24 -18.09 7.83 -7.20
N ALA A 25 -18.94 7.72 -8.24
CA ALA A 25 -19.48 8.83 -9.03
C ALA A 25 -18.41 9.83 -9.51
N THR A 26 -17.27 9.30 -9.96
CA THR A 26 -16.09 10.09 -10.36
C THR A 26 -15.56 9.62 -11.72
N SER A 27 -14.48 10.24 -12.22
CA SER A 27 -13.84 9.84 -13.48
C SER A 27 -12.76 8.78 -13.26
N VAL A 28 -12.49 7.96 -14.28
CA VAL A 28 -11.37 7.00 -14.28
C VAL A 28 -10.04 7.69 -13.98
N GLY A 29 -9.83 8.90 -14.54
CA GLY A 29 -8.64 9.70 -14.27
C GLY A 29 -8.53 10.14 -12.80
N ALA A 30 -9.65 10.50 -12.17
CA ALA A 30 -9.66 10.85 -10.75
C ALA A 30 -9.34 9.65 -9.85
N VAL A 31 -9.88 8.46 -10.18
CA VAL A 31 -9.51 7.20 -9.50
C VAL A 31 -8.01 6.95 -9.67
N ALA A 32 -7.49 6.99 -10.91
CA ALA A 32 -6.08 6.74 -11.17
C ALA A 32 -5.16 7.70 -10.40
N VAL A 33 -5.48 9.00 -10.35
CA VAL A 33 -4.72 9.98 -9.57
C VAL A 33 -4.77 9.69 -8.07
N ARG A 34 -5.93 9.32 -7.53
CA ARG A 34 -6.08 8.94 -6.12
C ARG A 34 -5.21 7.74 -5.77
N GLU A 35 -5.28 6.67 -6.56
CA GLU A 35 -4.48 5.46 -6.32
C GLU A 35 -2.97 5.73 -6.46
N LEU A 36 -2.56 6.55 -7.44
CA LEU A 36 -1.17 6.98 -7.59
C LEU A 36 -0.69 7.80 -6.39
N ALA A 37 -1.53 8.69 -5.85
CA ALA A 37 -1.20 9.44 -4.65
C ALA A 37 -1.01 8.50 -3.45
N ASP A 38 -1.93 7.56 -3.26
CA ASP A 38 -1.88 6.61 -2.13
C ASP A 38 -0.68 5.67 -2.21
N VAL A 39 -0.32 5.16 -3.41
CA VAL A 39 0.87 4.33 -3.57
C VAL A 39 2.15 5.13 -3.37
N SER A 40 2.20 6.38 -3.83
CA SER A 40 3.38 7.24 -3.71
C SER A 40 3.75 7.53 -2.26
N ARG A 41 2.76 7.62 -1.35
CA ARG A 41 3.02 7.82 0.08
C ARG A 41 3.87 6.71 0.70
N ARG A 42 3.85 5.51 0.11
CA ARG A 42 4.62 4.35 0.61
C ARG A 42 5.95 4.17 -0.08
N ALA A 43 6.27 4.98 -1.09
CA ALA A 43 7.49 4.82 -1.89
C ALA A 43 8.75 4.92 -1.01
N ASP A 44 8.71 5.77 0.01
CA ASP A 44 9.84 6.00 0.92
C ASP A 44 9.87 5.03 2.11
N ASN A 45 8.86 4.17 2.29
CA ASN A 45 8.76 3.28 3.44
C ASN A 45 9.96 2.33 3.58
N PRO A 46 10.46 1.68 2.52
CA PRO A 46 11.64 0.82 2.65
C PRO A 46 12.87 1.58 3.12
N ALA A 47 13.08 2.80 2.61
CA ALA A 47 14.18 3.66 3.04
C ALA A 47 14.00 4.15 4.47
N LEU A 48 12.77 4.46 4.90
CA LEU A 48 12.45 4.78 6.28
C LEU A 48 12.74 3.62 7.23
N LEU A 49 12.29 2.42 6.90
CA LEU A 49 12.51 1.21 7.68
C LEU A 49 14.00 0.86 7.76
N GLY A 50 14.74 0.96 6.65
CA GLY A 50 16.18 0.71 6.63
C GLY A 50 17.03 1.70 7.43
N ARG A 51 16.46 2.85 7.82
CA ARG A 51 17.12 3.83 8.71
C ARG A 51 16.82 3.62 10.19
N LEU A 52 15.90 2.71 10.53
CA LEU A 52 15.63 2.42 11.93
C LEU A 52 16.87 1.75 12.55
N PRO A 53 17.21 2.11 13.80
CA PRO A 53 18.27 1.42 14.51
C PRO A 53 17.90 -0.04 14.71
N ASP A 54 18.88 -0.93 14.57
CA ASP A 54 18.73 -2.29 15.05
C ASP A 54 18.65 -2.25 16.57
N LEU A 55 17.57 -2.80 17.13
CA LEU A 55 17.33 -2.85 18.56
C LEU A 55 17.86 -4.14 19.20
N ASP A 56 18.47 -5.02 18.41
CA ASP A 56 18.95 -6.34 18.83
C ASP A 56 17.85 -7.19 19.51
N VAL A 57 16.61 -7.05 18.99
CA VAL A 57 15.46 -7.79 19.50
C VAL A 57 15.41 -9.14 18.82
N ASP A 58 15.63 -10.19 19.60
CA ASP A 58 15.57 -11.57 19.12
C ASP A 58 14.12 -11.97 18.75
N VAL A 59 13.97 -12.48 17.52
CA VAL A 59 12.70 -12.99 17.00
C VAL A 59 12.20 -14.17 17.82
N ALA A 60 13.09 -15.03 18.33
CA ALA A 60 12.67 -16.18 19.13
C ALA A 60 12.04 -15.75 20.46
N ALA A 61 12.58 -14.69 21.09
CA ALA A 61 12.00 -14.08 22.28
C ALA A 61 10.59 -13.54 22.03
N ILE A 62 10.38 -12.80 20.93
CA ILE A 62 9.05 -12.28 20.54
C ILE A 62 8.05 -13.43 20.38
N VAL A 63 8.44 -14.50 19.67
CA VAL A 63 7.55 -15.65 19.43
C VAL A 63 7.19 -16.35 20.74
N ALA A 64 8.15 -16.49 21.66
CA ALA A 64 7.91 -17.05 22.98
C ALA A 64 6.86 -16.22 23.75
N ASP A 65 7.03 -14.90 23.82
CA ASP A 65 6.11 -13.99 24.53
C ASP A 65 4.69 -14.02 23.96
N VAL A 66 4.55 -14.04 22.62
CA VAL A 66 3.24 -14.16 21.96
C VAL A 66 2.56 -15.48 22.30
N ASN A 67 3.31 -16.57 22.38
CA ASN A 67 2.75 -17.88 22.73
C ASN A 67 2.30 -17.91 24.19
N VAL A 68 3.06 -17.32 25.12
CA VAL A 68 2.66 -17.18 26.53
C VAL A 68 1.33 -16.43 26.62
N GLY A 69 1.21 -15.26 25.99
CA GLY A 69 -0.03 -14.47 26.01
C GLY A 69 -1.25 -15.13 25.36
N ARG A 70 -1.04 -16.13 24.48
CA ARG A 70 -2.13 -16.95 23.92
C ARG A 70 -2.60 -18.06 24.86
N VAL A 71 -1.71 -18.57 25.70
CA VAL A 71 -2.02 -19.60 26.71
C VAL A 71 -2.75 -18.99 27.91
N ASP A 72 -2.44 -17.73 28.23
CA ASP A 72 -3.04 -16.99 29.36
C ASP A 72 -4.47 -16.48 29.10
N ARG A 73 -5.09 -16.77 27.95
CA ARG A 73 -6.42 -16.31 27.53
C ARG A 73 -7.45 -17.43 27.52
#